data_AF-A0A7C5L1G7-F1
#
_entry.id   AF-A0A7C5L1G7-F1
#
_cell.length_a   1.000
_cell.length_b   1.000
_cell.length_c   1.000
_cell.angle_alpha   90.00
_cell.angle_beta   90.00
_cell.angle_gamma   90.00
#
_symmetry.space_group_name_H-M   'P 1'
#
loop_
_entity.id
_entity.type
_entity.pdbx_description
1 polymer ?
#
loop_
_entity_poly.entity_id
_entity_poly.type
_entity_poly.pdbx_seq_one_letter_code
_entity_poly.pdbx_strand_id
1 'polypeptide(L)'
;QMIKFYISFSRYPLPNWYAHNPLWLPLYLLMFLVLAGCVISGLLYDTSGSFFTLPMFELHGALASLIIFSSLLHIITVFLHDLKGKGAFISAMVNGFRYFHHAGMVAGEQGNGHESHAENQVISVSVDSIKKKGSE
;
A
#
# COMPACT_ATOMS: atom_id res chain seq x y z
N GLN A 1 -15.90 4.40 5.32
CA GLN A 1 -15.17 3.72 6.43
C GLN A 1 -13.66 3.89 6.33
N MET A 2 -13.12 3.87 5.12
CA MET A 2 -11.70 4.10 4.80
C MET A 2 -11.07 5.40 5.34
N ILE A 3 -11.65 6.57 5.07
CA ILE A 3 -11.15 7.86 5.61
C ILE A 3 -11.20 7.85 7.14
N LYS A 4 -12.25 7.24 7.72
CA LYS A 4 -12.39 7.08 9.17
C LYS A 4 -11.27 6.20 9.75
N PHE A 5 -10.81 5.15 9.05
CA PHE A 5 -9.66 4.35 9.45
C PHE A 5 -8.39 5.19 9.61
N TYR A 6 -8.09 6.04 8.61
CA TYR A 6 -6.91 6.89 8.62
C TYR A 6 -6.99 8.01 9.67
N ILE A 7 -8.12 8.71 9.74
CA ILE A 7 -8.34 9.78 10.74
C ILE A 7 -8.37 9.20 12.16
N SER A 8 -8.88 7.98 12.34
CA SER A 8 -8.90 7.29 13.64
C SER A 8 -7.60 6.55 13.97
N PHE A 9 -6.55 6.72 13.18
CA PHE A 9 -5.24 6.10 13.40
C PHE A 9 -5.33 4.58 13.67
N SER A 10 -6.01 3.85 12.78
CA SER A 10 -6.18 2.39 12.90
C SER A 10 -7.10 1.95 14.05
N ARG A 11 -8.00 2.78 14.57
CA ARG A 11 -9.00 2.34 15.57
C ARG A 11 -10.15 1.54 14.94
N TYR A 12 -10.59 1.90 13.74
CA TYR A 12 -11.62 1.16 12.99
C TYR A 12 -11.07 -0.09 12.29
N PRO A 13 -11.86 -1.15 12.08
CA PRO A 13 -11.40 -2.33 11.35
C PRO A 13 -11.02 -1.97 9.92
N LEU A 14 -9.93 -2.58 9.43
CA LEU A 14 -9.47 -2.39 8.08
C LEU A 14 -10.44 -3.13 7.12
N PRO A 15 -11.07 -2.45 6.14
CA PRO A 15 -11.89 -3.14 5.17
C PRO A 15 -11.00 -4.07 4.32
N ASN A 16 -11.43 -5.32 4.16
CA ASN A 16 -10.59 -6.41 3.64
C ASN A 16 -10.45 -6.36 2.11
N TRP A 17 -9.70 -5.39 1.59
CA TRP A 17 -9.41 -5.28 0.16
C TRP A 17 -8.20 -6.12 -0.21
N TYR A 18 -8.41 -7.14 -1.05
CA TYR A 18 -7.35 -8.07 -1.47
C TYR A 18 -6.34 -7.43 -2.45
N ALA A 19 -6.76 -6.46 -3.26
CA ALA A 19 -5.96 -5.89 -4.35
C ALA A 19 -5.27 -4.58 -3.95
N HIS A 20 -5.94 -3.43 -4.06
CA HIS A 20 -5.38 -2.11 -3.79
C HIS A 20 -6.34 -1.24 -3.01
N ASN A 21 -5.76 -0.34 -2.22
CA ASN A 21 -6.51 0.64 -1.49
C ASN A 21 -6.92 1.79 -2.44
N PRO A 22 -8.22 2.08 -2.59
CA PRO A 22 -8.70 3.05 -3.57
C PRO A 22 -8.30 4.50 -3.29
N LEU A 23 -7.86 4.84 -2.06
CA LEU A 23 -7.33 6.18 -1.76
C LEU A 23 -5.85 6.32 -2.12
N TRP A 24 -5.08 5.23 -2.05
CA TRP A 24 -3.65 5.30 -2.37
C TRP A 24 -3.41 5.43 -3.87
N LEU A 25 -4.31 4.89 -4.71
CA LEU A 25 -4.21 5.02 -6.17
C LEU A 25 -4.13 6.49 -6.68
N PRO A 26 -5.09 7.38 -6.38
CA PRO A 26 -5.01 8.77 -6.78
C PRO A 26 -3.85 9.51 -6.08
N LEU A 27 -3.51 9.13 -4.85
CA LEU A 27 -2.38 9.71 -4.13
C LEU A 27 -1.05 9.39 -4.82
N TYR A 28 -0.85 8.17 -5.31
CA TYR A 28 0.34 7.80 -6.08
C TYR A 28 0.45 8.61 -7.37
N LEU A 29 -0.66 8.78 -8.09
CA LEU A 29 -0.67 9.61 -9.31
C LEU A 29 -0.28 11.06 -9.00
N LEU A 30 -0.84 11.64 -7.92
CA LEU A 30 -0.45 12.96 -7.46
C LEU A 30 1.04 13.02 -7.09
N MET A 31 1.55 12.01 -6.37
CA MET A 31 2.96 11.96 -6.00
C MET A 31 3.90 11.87 -7.20
N PHE A 32 3.51 11.16 -8.27
CA PHE A 32 4.27 11.17 -9.53
C PHE A 32 4.34 12.56 -10.16
N LEU A 33 3.25 13.32 -10.14
CA LEU A 33 3.25 14.71 -10.63
C LEU A 33 4.14 15.62 -9.77
N VAL A 34 4.09 15.46 -8.44
CA VAL A 34 4.93 16.21 -7.51
C VAL A 34 6.41 15.88 -7.74
N LEU A 35 6.76 14.60 -7.92
CA LEU A 35 8.13 14.19 -8.26
C LEU A 35 8.58 14.78 -9.60
N ALA A 36 7.76 14.70 -10.64
CA ALA A 36 8.07 15.28 -11.93
C ALA A 36 8.32 16.80 -11.83
N GLY A 37 7.46 17.50 -11.08
CA GLY A 37 7.65 18.93 -10.78
C GLY A 37 8.95 19.20 -10.03
N CYS A 38 9.31 18.35 -9.06
CA CYS A 38 10.54 18.47 -8.27
C CYS A 38 11.79 18.28 -9.13
N VAL A 39 11.74 17.34 -10.10
CA VAL A 39 12.81 17.14 -11.07
C VAL A 39 12.95 18.36 -11.98
N ILE A 40 11.85 18.87 -12.53
CA ILE A 40 11.87 20.05 -13.42
C ILE A 40 12.39 21.29 -12.68
N SER A 41 11.90 21.56 -11.47
CA SER A 41 12.35 22.70 -10.67
C SER A 41 13.82 22.54 -10.22
N GLY A 42 14.29 21.31 -9.99
CA GLY A 42 15.69 21.02 -9.70
C GLY A 42 16.60 21.24 -10.90
N LEU A 43 16.16 20.89 -12.11
CA LEU A 43 16.90 21.19 -13.35
C LEU A 43 17.00 22.69 -13.64
N LEU A 44 16.00 23.47 -13.21
CA LEU A 44 15.93 24.91 -13.39
C LEU A 44 16.36 25.70 -12.15
N TYR A 45 17.03 25.05 -11.19
CA TYR A 45 17.29 25.61 -9.86
C TYR A 45 18.05 26.95 -9.91
N ASP A 46 19.09 27.05 -10.75
CA ASP A 46 19.92 28.25 -10.89
C ASP A 46 19.39 29.25 -11.93
N THR A 47 18.25 28.95 -12.56
CA THR A 47 17.63 29.85 -13.53
C THR A 47 16.83 30.92 -12.79
N SER A 48 16.89 32.18 -13.26
CA SER A 48 16.07 33.30 -12.78
C SER A 48 14.57 33.17 -13.10
N GLY A 49 14.15 32.01 -13.61
CA GLY A 49 12.78 31.69 -13.93
C GLY A 49 11.94 31.61 -12.67
N SER A 50 10.69 32.06 -12.79
CA SER A 50 9.68 31.90 -11.75
C SER A 50 8.50 31.13 -12.31
N PHE A 51 7.90 30.30 -11.48
CA PHE A 51 6.67 29.58 -11.80
C PHE A 51 5.60 30.03 -10.83
N PHE A 52 4.49 30.56 -11.35
CA PHE A 52 3.41 31.06 -10.50
C PHE A 52 3.90 32.06 -9.44
N THR A 53 4.83 32.95 -9.82
CA THR A 53 5.53 33.95 -8.97
C THR A 53 6.54 33.41 -7.94
N LEU A 54 6.66 32.09 -7.80
CA LEU A 54 7.67 31.48 -6.94
C LEU A 54 8.98 31.24 -7.70
N PRO A 55 10.14 31.63 -7.15
CA PRO A 55 11.43 31.29 -7.73
C PRO A 55 11.65 29.77 -7.68
N MET A 56 12.43 29.23 -8.63
CA MET A 56 12.62 27.78 -8.77
C MET A 56 13.17 27.11 -7.50
N PHE A 57 14.04 27.80 -6.75
CA PHE A 57 14.60 27.25 -5.51
C PHE A 57 13.53 27.06 -4.42
N GLU A 58 12.61 28.02 -4.24
CA GLU A 58 11.53 27.93 -3.26
C GLU A 58 10.52 26.85 -3.67
N LEU A 59 10.18 26.81 -4.97
CA LEU A 59 9.30 25.79 -5.51
C LEU A 59 9.89 24.38 -5.30
N HIS A 60 11.18 24.21 -5.60
CA HIS A 60 11.88 22.94 -5.37
C HIS A 60 11.87 22.57 -3.89
N GLY A 61 12.19 23.51 -2.99
CA GLY A 61 12.16 23.28 -1.55
C GLY A 61 10.77 22.89 -1.02
N ALA A 62 9.71 23.51 -1.53
CA ALA A 62 8.33 23.20 -1.17
C ALA A 62 7.92 21.79 -1.65
N LEU A 63 8.23 21.44 -2.91
CA LEU A 63 7.94 20.12 -3.46
C LEU A 63 8.73 19.03 -2.75
N ALA A 64 10.02 19.26 -2.47
CA ALA A 64 10.86 18.34 -1.71
C ALA A 64 10.31 18.11 -0.30
N SER A 65 9.88 19.18 0.39
CA SER A 65 9.26 19.10 1.71
C SER A 65 7.96 18.30 1.69
N LEU A 66 7.12 18.49 0.66
CA LEU A 66 5.91 17.70 0.47
C LEU A 66 6.22 16.20 0.24
N ILE A 67 7.27 15.89 -0.52
CA ILE A 67 7.73 14.51 -0.75
C ILE A 67 8.20 13.87 0.56
N ILE A 68 9.00 14.59 1.36
CA ILE A 68 9.48 14.10 2.66
C ILE A 68 8.31 13.80 3.59
N PHE A 69 7.39 14.76 3.74
CA PHE A 69 6.21 14.59 4.59
C PHE A 69 5.36 13.39 4.14
N SER A 70 5.08 13.28 2.84
CA SER A 70 4.34 12.16 2.25
C SER A 70 5.04 10.81 2.49
N SER A 71 6.36 10.77 2.37
CA SER A 71 7.17 9.56 2.59
C SER A 71 7.09 9.09 4.04
N LEU A 72 7.20 10.01 5.01
CA LEU A 72 7.05 9.68 6.44
C LEU A 72 5.64 9.16 6.75
N LEU A 73 4.61 9.84 6.23
CA LEU A 73 3.22 9.42 6.40
C LEU A 73 2.96 8.05 5.75
N HIS A 74 3.57 7.77 4.60
CA HIS A 74 3.47 6.49 3.92
C HIS A 74 4.06 5.36 4.75
N ILE A 75 5.26 5.54 5.31
CA ILE A 75 5.90 4.56 6.20
C ILE A 75 4.97 4.23 7.38
N ILE A 76 4.48 5.25 8.09
CA ILE A 76 3.55 5.07 9.23
C ILE A 76 2.31 4.29 8.78
N THR A 77 1.75 4.64 7.63
CA THR A 77 0.55 3.99 7.11
C THR A 77 0.78 2.52 6.78
N VAL A 78 1.91 2.19 6.14
CA VAL A 78 2.26 0.80 5.80
C VAL A 78 2.43 -0.02 7.08
N PHE A 79 3.10 0.51 8.10
CA PHE A 79 3.20 -0.16 9.41
C PHE A 79 1.83 -0.37 10.06
N LEU A 80 0.96 0.65 10.09
CA LEU A 80 -0.39 0.50 10.65
C LEU A 80 -1.22 -0.56 9.90
N HIS A 81 -1.05 -0.64 8.58
CA HIS A 81 -1.73 -1.61 7.73
C HIS A 81 -1.19 -3.02 7.93
N ASP A 82 0.10 -3.17 8.21
CA ASP A 82 0.75 -4.45 8.49
C ASP A 82 0.41 -4.96 9.91
N LEU A 83 0.40 -4.07 10.91
CA LEU A 83 0.01 -4.41 12.29
C LEU A 83 -1.45 -4.86 12.40
N LYS A 84 -2.35 -4.26 11.62
CA LYS A 84 -3.79 -4.55 11.68
C LYS A 84 -4.25 -5.51 10.60
N GLY A 85 -3.46 -5.70 9.55
CA GLY A 85 -3.71 -6.64 8.48
C GLY A 85 -3.17 -8.02 8.81
N LYS A 86 -3.79 -9.07 8.25
CA LYS A 86 -3.30 -10.46 8.38
C LYS A 86 -2.40 -10.88 7.21
N GLY A 87 -1.98 -9.95 6.36
CA GLY A 87 -1.41 -10.23 5.04
C GLY A 87 0.12 -10.22 4.94
N ALA A 88 0.84 -9.83 6.01
CA ALA A 88 2.29 -9.57 6.01
C ALA A 88 2.75 -8.78 4.77
N PHE A 89 2.18 -7.60 4.58
CA PHE A 89 2.40 -6.74 3.41
C PHE A 89 3.86 -6.26 3.29
N ILE A 90 4.51 -5.99 4.43
CA ILE A 90 5.92 -5.55 4.43
C ILE A 90 6.83 -6.71 4.01
N SER A 91 6.62 -7.90 4.59
CA SER A 91 7.38 -9.10 4.22
C SER A 91 7.17 -9.47 2.74
N ALA A 92 5.95 -9.31 2.24
CA ALA A 92 5.65 -9.51 0.82
C ALA A 92 6.37 -8.52 -0.10
N MET A 93 6.61 -7.29 0.34
CA MET A 93 7.37 -6.31 -0.44
C MET A 93 8.86 -6.66 -0.51
N VAL A 94 9.42 -7.23 0.57
CA VAL A 94 10.85 -7.59 0.64
C VAL A 94 11.13 -8.94 -0.03
N ASN A 95 10.29 -9.95 0.25
CA ASN A 95 10.53 -11.34 -0.17
C ASN A 95 9.69 -11.75 -1.38
N GLY A 96 8.71 -10.95 -1.80
CA GLY A 96 7.78 -11.28 -2.89
C GLY A 96 6.64 -12.24 -2.51
N PHE A 97 6.61 -12.76 -1.28
CA PHE A 97 5.60 -13.73 -0.82
C PHE A 97 4.54 -13.09 0.06
N ARG A 98 3.27 -13.16 -0.35
CA ARG A 98 2.12 -12.63 0.40
C ARG A 98 1.26 -13.76 0.97
N TYR A 99 0.81 -13.60 2.20
CA TYR A 99 -0.12 -14.54 2.81
C TYR A 99 -1.56 -14.19 2.46
N PHE A 100 -2.31 -15.19 2.01
CA PHE A 100 -3.74 -15.08 1.79
C PHE A 100 -4.47 -16.00 2.75
N HIS A 101 -5.19 -15.41 3.70
CA HIS A 101 -6.07 -16.16 4.58
C HIS A 101 -7.38 -16.41 3.83
N HIS A 102 -7.54 -17.62 3.29
CA HIS A 102 -8.82 -18.11 2.84
C HIS A 102 -9.52 -18.74 4.05
N ALA A 103 -10.60 -18.13 4.54
CA ALA A 103 -11.53 -18.88 5.38
C ALA A 103 -12.10 -19.96 4.45
N GLY A 104 -11.62 -21.20 4.58
CA GLY A 104 -12.20 -22.33 3.86
C GLY A 104 -13.71 -22.29 4.06
N MET A 105 -14.45 -22.03 2.97
CA MET A 105 -15.84 -22.45 2.93
C MET A 105 -15.78 -23.96 3.10
N VAL A 106 -16.19 -24.43 4.27
CA VAL A 106 -16.52 -25.83 4.50
C VAL A 106 -17.59 -26.15 3.47
N ALA A 107 -17.16 -26.75 2.35
CA ALA A 107 -18.06 -27.47 1.47
C ALA A 107 -18.66 -28.58 2.33
N GLY A 108 -19.97 -28.49 2.57
CA GLY A 108 -20.67 -29.41 3.45
C GLY A 108 -20.68 -30.85 2.94
N GLU A 109 -20.91 -31.73 3.92
CA GLU A 109 -21.29 -33.16 3.85
C GLU A 109 -20.14 -34.16 3.57
N GLN A 110 -19.81 -35.13 4.42
CA GLN A 110 -20.45 -35.76 5.60
C GLN A 110 -19.35 -36.46 6.43
N GLY A 111 -19.59 -36.66 7.74
CA GLY A 111 -19.05 -37.83 8.45
C GLY A 111 -18.16 -37.58 9.67
N ASN A 112 -18.80 -37.53 10.83
CA ASN A 112 -18.39 -38.12 12.11
C ASN A 112 -17.07 -37.69 12.80
N GLY A 113 -17.24 -36.95 13.90
CA GLY A 113 -16.53 -37.18 15.16
C GLY A 113 -15.01 -37.25 15.16
N HIS A 114 -14.34 -36.09 15.15
CA HIS A 114 -13.18 -35.84 16.01
C HIS A 114 -12.92 -34.35 16.13
N GLU A 115 -12.76 -33.88 17.37
CA GLU A 115 -12.27 -32.54 17.66
C GLU A 115 -10.83 -32.40 17.15
N SER A 116 -10.66 -31.91 15.92
CA SER A 116 -9.35 -31.46 15.44
C SER A 116 -9.32 -29.94 15.51
N HIS A 117 -8.46 -29.42 16.38
CA HIS A 117 -8.01 -28.02 16.40
C HIS A 117 -7.91 -27.50 14.97
N ALA A 118 -8.74 -26.51 14.63
CA ALA A 118 -8.72 -25.84 13.34
C ALA A 118 -7.39 -25.07 13.20
N GLU A 119 -6.37 -25.77 12.69
CA GLU A 119 -5.11 -25.17 12.31
C GLU A 119 -5.40 -24.20 11.18
N ASN A 120 -5.17 -22.92 11.46
CA ASN A 120 -5.38 -21.80 10.57
C ASN A 120 -4.39 -21.94 9.41
N GLN A 121 -4.73 -22.73 8.38
CA GLN A 121 -3.83 -23.02 7.26
C GLN A 121 -3.50 -21.72 6.50
N VAL A 122 -2.31 -21.19 6.77
CA VAL A 122 -1.77 -20.03 6.07
C VAL A 122 -1.25 -20.52 4.72
N ILE A 123 -2.07 -20.38 3.67
CA ILE A 123 -1.63 -20.67 2.30
C ILE A 123 -0.79 -19.49 1.81
N SER A 124 0.52 -19.70 1.64
CA SER A 124 1.39 -18.76 0.94
C SER A 124 1.24 -18.95 -0.57
N VAL A 125 0.88 -17.89 -1.30
CA VAL A 125 0.78 -17.94 -2.77
C VAL A 125 1.88 -17.08 -3.35
N SER A 126 2.74 -17.69 -4.15
CA SER A 126 3.76 -16.99 -4.95
C SER A 126 3.08 -16.19 -6.08
N VAL A 127 3.59 -15.01 -6.40
CA VAL A 127 3.13 -14.25 -7.57
C VAL A 127 3.41 -15.02 -8.88
N ASP A 128 4.45 -15.85 -8.92
CA ASP A 128 4.79 -16.67 -10.08
C ASP A 128 3.79 -17.80 -10.33
N SER A 129 3.15 -18.34 -9.29
CA SER A 129 2.15 -19.39 -9.45
C SER A 129 0.83 -18.86 -10.03
N ILE A 130 0.57 -17.56 -9.91
CA ILE A 130 -0.60 -16.90 -10.52
C ILE A 130 -0.40 -16.72 -12.02
N LYS A 131 0.82 -16.35 -12.47
CA LYS A 131 1.12 -16.16 -13.91
C LYS A 131 1.05 -17.46 -14.70
N LYS A 132 1.46 -18.59 -14.11
CA LYS A 132 1.53 -19.87 -14.82
C LYS A 132 0.15 -20.45 -15.16
N LYS A 133 -0.90 -20.09 -14.42
CA LYS A 133 -2.25 -20.65 -14.59
C LYS A 133 -3.11 -19.94 -15.65
N GLY A 134 -2.58 -18.91 -16.31
CA GLY A 134 -3.25 -18.18 -17.40
C GLY A 134 -2.66 -18.43 -18.79
N SER A 135 -1.82 -19.46 -18.93
CA SER A 135 -1.09 -19.80 -20.16
C SER A 135 -1.34 -21.24 -20.63
N GLU A 136 -2.45 -21.85 -20.21
CA GLU A 136 -2.95 -23.12 -20.76
C GLU A 136 -4.33 -22.89 -21.38
#